data_AF-A0A7S2X6K7-F1
#
_entry.id   AF-A0A7S2X6K7-F1
#
_cell.length_a   1.000
_cell.length_b   1.000
_cell.length_c   1.000
_cell.angle_alpha   90.00
_cell.angle_beta   90.00
_cell.angle_gamma   90.00
#
_symmetry.space_group_name_H-M   'P 1'
#
loop_
_entity.id
_entity.type
_entity.pdbx_description
1 polymer ?
#
loop_
_entity_poly.entity_id
_entity_poly.type
_entity_poly.pdbx_seq_one_letter_code
_entity_poly.pdbx_strand_id
1 'polypeptide(L)'
;MGEPMNVCLRFCPLLTDDECAEQKIAIEFKKDPKTNEIQAVSFTDEALAFYGAACLTKEHATFSFDRIFHWKSSQESVYEQTIAPMIADVFKGINCTVLTYGSEGTGKSFSLMGTQGSKEEVNGS
;
A
#
# COMPACT_ATOMS: atom_id res chain seq x y z
N MET A 1 -5.31 -21.30 18.33
CA MET A 1 -5.49 -19.86 18.10
C MET A 1 -5.17 -19.61 16.64
N GLY A 2 -6.02 -18.90 15.90
CA GLY A 2 -5.72 -18.54 14.49
C GLY A 2 -4.68 -17.43 14.44
N GLU A 3 -3.85 -17.42 13.40
CA GLU A 3 -2.93 -16.32 13.14
C GLU A 3 -3.72 -15.04 12.78
N PRO A 4 -3.28 -13.87 13.25
CA PRO A 4 -3.93 -12.61 12.91
C PRO A 4 -3.80 -12.33 11.40
N MET A 5 -4.82 -11.72 10.82
CA MET A 5 -4.78 -11.29 9.42
C MET A 5 -3.78 -10.15 9.25
N ASN A 6 -2.92 -10.26 8.23
CA ASN A 6 -1.97 -9.21 7.87
C ASN A 6 -2.66 -8.16 6.99
N VAL A 7 -2.65 -6.90 7.42
CA VAL A 7 -3.29 -5.75 6.77
C VAL A 7 -2.22 -4.77 6.32
N CYS A 8 -2.02 -4.69 5.01
CA CYS A 8 -1.07 -3.77 4.39
C CYS A 8 -1.78 -2.60 3.71
N LEU A 9 -1.22 -1.39 3.82
CA LEU A 9 -1.66 -0.21 3.09
C LEU A 9 -0.69 0.08 1.95
N ARG A 10 -1.20 0.28 0.73
CA ARG A 10 -0.39 0.71 -0.43
C ARG A 10 -0.97 1.97 -1.03
N PHE A 11 -0.13 2.99 -1.15
CA PHE A 11 -0.40 4.15 -1.97
C PHE A 11 0.06 3.83 -3.40
N CYS A 12 -0.85 3.77 -4.36
CA CYS A 12 -0.49 3.53 -5.77
C CYS A 12 -0.11 4.86 -6.44
N PRO A 13 1.00 4.93 -7.20
CA PRO A 13 1.24 6.06 -8.08
C PRO A 13 0.24 5.97 -9.24
N LEU A 14 -0.73 6.88 -9.28
CA LEU A 14 -1.65 7.02 -10.41
C LEU A 14 -1.23 8.14 -11.36
N LEU A 15 -0.12 8.79 -11.05
CA LEU A 15 0.33 10.03 -11.63
C LEU A 15 1.84 9.94 -11.84
N THR A 16 2.33 10.60 -12.87
CA THR A 16 3.77 10.80 -13.07
C THR A 16 4.37 11.50 -11.84
N ASP A 17 5.68 11.36 -11.61
CA ASP A 17 6.34 12.04 -10.48
C ASP A 17 6.08 13.55 -10.50
N ASP A 18 5.96 14.15 -11.69
CA ASP A 18 5.62 15.56 -11.90
C ASP A 18 4.18 15.88 -11.43
N GLU A 19 3.20 15.06 -11.82
CA GLU A 19 1.80 15.23 -11.39
C GLU A 19 1.61 14.94 -9.89
N CYS A 20 2.39 14.04 -9.29
CA CYS A 20 2.40 13.82 -7.84
C CYS A 20 3.02 15.00 -7.07
N ALA A 21 4.00 15.71 -7.65
CA ALA A 21 4.66 16.86 -7.02
C ALA A 21 3.74 18.10 -6.95
N GLU A 22 2.82 18.23 -7.90
CA GLU A 22 1.86 19.34 -7.95
C GLU A 22 0.63 19.12 -7.05
N GLN A 23 0.35 17.88 -6.63
CA GLN A 23 -0.78 17.57 -5.79
C GLN A 23 -0.46 17.71 -4.30
N LYS A 24 -1.34 18.40 -3.58
CA LYS A 24 -1.29 18.46 -2.12
C LYS A 24 -1.56 17.08 -1.53
N ILE A 25 -0.53 16.47 -0.96
CA ILE A 25 -0.64 15.19 -0.26
C ILE A 25 -1.39 15.43 1.06
N ALA A 26 -2.53 14.77 1.23
CA ALA A 26 -3.38 14.89 2.42
C ALA A 26 -2.94 14.00 3.60
N ILE A 27 -1.86 13.22 3.44
CA ILE A 27 -1.42 12.18 4.37
C ILE A 27 0.03 12.41 4.79
N GLU A 28 0.30 12.21 6.08
CA GLU A 28 1.63 12.21 6.68
C GLU A 28 2.02 10.78 7.08
N PHE A 29 3.29 10.44 6.89
CA PHE A 29 3.85 9.15 7.31
C PHE A 29 4.54 9.28 8.66
N LYS A 30 4.19 8.40 9.59
CA LYS A 30 4.85 8.26 10.88
C LYS A 30 5.78 7.05 10.82
N LYS A 31 7.07 7.32 11.02
CA LYS A 31 8.10 6.29 11.01
C LYS A 31 8.44 5.84 12.43
N ASP A 32 8.77 4.57 12.56
CA ASP A 32 9.38 4.04 13.79
C ASP A 32 10.77 4.67 13.97
N PRO A 33 11.08 5.28 15.14
CA PRO A 33 12.37 5.94 15.37
C PRO A 33 13.59 5.02 15.34
N LYS A 34 13.41 3.71 15.54
CA LYS A 34 14.47 2.71 15.60
C LYS A 34 14.71 2.06 14.24
N THR A 35 13.66 1.71 13.51
CA THR A 35 13.78 1.01 12.22
C THR A 35 13.72 1.95 11.01
N ASN A 36 13.25 3.20 11.21
CA ASN A 36 12.97 4.16 10.14
C ASN A 36 11.92 3.68 9.11
N GLU A 37 11.21 2.60 9.44
CA GLU A 37 10.10 2.07 8.64
C GLU A 37 8.81 2.83 8.93
N ILE A 38 7.93 2.91 7.93
CA ILE A 38 6.62 3.56 8.09
C ILE A 38 5.68 2.61 8.83
N GLN A 39 5.21 3.02 10.01
CA GLN A 39 4.35 2.20 10.88
C GLN A 39 2.92 2.72 10.95
N ALA A 40 2.72 4.03 10.73
CA ALA A 40 1.40 4.63 10.74
C ALA A 40 1.29 5.77 9.71
N VAL A 41 0.04 6.10 9.37
CA VAL A 41 -0.32 7.28 8.58
C VAL A 41 -1.32 8.13 9.34
N SER A 42 -1.28 9.45 9.13
CA SER A 42 -2.31 10.35 9.62
C SER A 42 -2.68 11.39 8.56
N PHE A 43 -3.86 11.97 8.65
CA PHE A 43 -4.17 13.14 7.82
C PHE A 43 -3.30 14.35 8.22
N THR A 44 -2.93 15.17 7.25
CA THR A 44 -2.32 16.49 7.52
C THR A 44 -3.32 17.39 8.24
N ASP A 45 -2.82 18.39 8.97
CA ASP A 45 -3.69 19.34 9.69
C ASP A 45 -4.60 20.11 8.71
N GLU A 46 -4.10 20.40 7.50
CA GLU A 46 -4.84 21.02 6.40
C GLU A 46 -5.95 20.10 5.87
N ALA A 47 -5.66 18.80 5.70
CA ALA A 47 -6.65 17.82 5.28
C ALA A 47 -7.73 17.61 6.36
N LEU A 48 -7.36 17.63 7.64
CA LEU A 48 -8.32 17.58 8.74
C LEU A 48 -9.22 18.81 8.77
N ALA A 49 -8.69 20.00 8.51
CA ALA A 49 -9.49 21.22 8.46
C ALA A 49 -10.50 21.21 7.28
N PHE A 50 -10.17 20.54 6.18
CA PHE A 50 -11.02 20.51 4.97
C PHE A 50 -11.99 19.32 4.94
N TYR A 51 -11.49 18.11 5.22
CA TYR A 51 -12.24 16.85 5.14
C TYR A 51 -12.74 16.36 6.51
N GLY A 52 -12.13 16.84 7.60
CA GLY A 52 -12.51 16.42 8.94
C GLY A 52 -13.82 17.05 9.37
N ALA A 53 -14.72 16.23 9.92
CA ALA A 53 -15.79 16.75 10.77
C ALA A 53 -15.15 17.45 11.99
N ALA A 54 -15.83 18.47 12.54
CA ALA A 54 -15.32 19.29 13.65
C ALA A 54 -14.89 18.51 14.93
N CYS A 55 -15.11 17.19 14.99
CA CYS A 55 -14.76 16.31 16.09
C CYS A 55 -13.55 15.38 15.83
N LEU A 56 -12.97 15.37 14.63
CA LEU A 56 -11.82 14.50 14.33
C LEU A 56 -10.51 15.18 14.76
N THR A 57 -9.79 14.55 15.69
CA THR A 57 -8.44 14.96 16.10
C THR A 57 -7.40 14.20 15.28
N LYS A 58 -6.16 14.69 15.25
CA LYS A 58 -5.04 14.00 14.58
C LYS A 58 -4.80 12.59 15.12
N GLU A 59 -5.06 12.38 16.41
CA GLU A 59 -4.99 11.06 17.04
C GLU A 59 -6.10 10.13 16.53
N HIS A 60 -7.35 10.62 16.45
CA HIS A 60 -8.48 9.85 15.89
C HIS A 60 -8.27 9.50 14.42
N ALA A 61 -7.48 10.30 13.72
CA ALA A 61 -7.19 10.16 12.29
C ALA A 61 -5.80 9.56 12.01
N THR A 62 -5.20 8.88 13.00
CA THR A 62 -3.96 8.11 12.84
C THR A 62 -4.29 6.62 12.74
N PHE A 63 -3.79 5.96 11.69
CA PHE A 63 -4.04 4.55 11.42
C PHE A 63 -2.71 3.80 11.28
N SER A 64 -2.62 2.64 11.93
CA SER A 64 -1.45 1.75 11.85
C SER A 64 -1.81 0.51 11.05
N PHE A 65 -0.82 -0.04 10.36
CA PHE A 65 -0.94 -1.21 9.50
C PHE A 65 0.30 -2.09 9.71
N ASP A 66 0.22 -3.36 9.34
CA ASP A 66 1.37 -4.26 9.43
C ASP A 66 2.51 -3.81 8.51
N ARG A 67 2.16 -3.27 7.32
CA ARG A 67 3.09 -2.59 6.42
C ARG A 67 2.41 -1.44 5.68
N ILE A 68 3.17 -0.38 5.42
CA ILE A 68 2.73 0.77 4.62
C ILE A 68 3.70 1.00 3.48
N PHE A 69 3.21 0.88 2.25
CA PHE A 69 3.96 1.07 1.02
C PHE A 69 3.71 2.47 0.46
N HIS A 70 4.78 3.23 0.31
CA HIS A 70 4.77 4.56 -0.29
C HIS A 70 4.44 4.48 -1.79
N TRP A 71 4.03 5.57 -2.41
CA TRP A 71 3.78 5.62 -3.86
C TRP A 71 5.02 5.34 -4.73
N LYS A 72 6.21 5.36 -4.11
CA LYS A 72 7.48 5.03 -4.75
C LYS A 72 7.86 3.54 -4.63
N SER A 73 7.07 2.75 -3.92
CA SER A 73 7.33 1.32 -3.75
C SER A 73 7.05 0.56 -5.05
N SER A 74 8.04 -0.20 -5.52
CA SER A 74 7.90 -1.05 -6.72
C SER A 74 6.94 -2.21 -6.49
N GLN A 75 6.37 -2.73 -7.58
CA GLN A 75 5.51 -3.92 -7.53
C GLN A 75 6.26 -5.13 -6.97
N GLU A 76 7.53 -5.30 -7.35
CA GLU A 76 8.41 -6.36 -6.85
C GLU A 76 8.59 -6.27 -5.33
N SER A 77 8.94 -5.09 -4.81
CA SER A 77 9.16 -4.91 -3.37
C SER A 77 7.88 -5.15 -2.54
N VAL A 78 6.71 -4.77 -3.07
CA VAL A 78 5.42 -5.07 -2.45
C VAL A 78 5.18 -6.59 -2.41
N TYR A 79 5.43 -7.29 -3.51
CA TYR A 79 5.26 -8.75 -3.60
C TYR A 79 6.19 -9.50 -2.63
N GLU A 80 7.47 -9.16 -2.61
CA GLU A 80 8.49 -9.78 -1.75
C GLU A 80 8.15 -9.67 -0.26
N GLN A 81 7.62 -8.51 0.15
CA GLN A 81 7.33 -8.23 1.56
C GLN A 81 5.95 -8.73 2.03
N THR A 82 5.06 -9.14 1.11
CA THR A 82 3.68 -9.53 1.45
C THR A 82 3.34 -10.95 1.01
N ILE A 83 3.38 -11.23 -0.29
CA ILE A 83 2.88 -12.49 -0.86
C ILE A 83 3.96 -13.56 -0.86
N ALA A 84 5.22 -13.21 -1.12
CA ALA A 84 6.31 -14.18 -1.21
C ALA A 84 6.44 -15.09 0.05
N PRO A 85 6.32 -14.58 1.30
CA PRO A 85 6.33 -15.42 2.49
C PRO A 85 5.19 -16.44 2.54
N MET A 86 4.01 -16.08 2.03
CA MET A 86 2.81 -16.95 2.05
C MET A 86 2.94 -18.14 1.10
N ILE A 87 3.76 -18.03 0.05
CA ILE A 87 3.94 -19.11 -0.94
C ILE A 87 4.51 -20.37 -0.28
N ALA A 88 5.40 -20.22 0.70
CA ALA A 88 5.92 -21.34 1.45
C ALA A 88 4.82 -22.10 2.21
N ASP A 89 3.78 -21.41 2.67
CA ASP A 89 2.66 -21.99 3.40
C ASP A 89 1.69 -22.69 2.45
N VAL A 90 1.48 -22.15 1.25
CA VAL A 90 0.75 -22.83 0.17
C VAL A 90 1.38 -24.19 -0.13
N PHE A 91 2.72 -24.27 -0.24
CA PHE A 91 3.40 -25.55 -0.48
C PHE A 91 3.29 -26.55 0.69
N LYS A 92 2.98 -26.09 1.90
CA LYS A 92 2.68 -26.94 3.07
C LYS A 92 1.21 -27.37 3.11
N GLY A 93 0.39 -26.97 2.14
CA GLY A 93 -1.05 -27.25 2.09
C GLY A 93 -1.89 -26.30 2.93
N ILE A 94 -1.37 -25.12 3.30
CA ILE A 94 -2.11 -24.09 4.02
C ILE A 94 -2.84 -23.21 3.00
N ASN A 95 -4.13 -22.96 3.24
CA ASN A 95 -4.92 -22.06 2.39
C ASN A 95 -4.53 -20.60 2.67
N CYS A 96 -4.06 -19.91 1.64
CA CYS A 96 -3.78 -18.47 1.69
C CYS A 96 -4.84 -17.70 0.90
N THR A 97 -5.23 -16.51 1.38
CA THR A 97 -6.19 -15.64 0.68
C THR A 97 -5.68 -14.21 0.71
N VAL A 98 -5.64 -13.58 -0.46
CA VAL A 98 -5.24 -12.18 -0.63
C VAL A 98 -6.45 -11.40 -1.11
N LEU A 99 -6.78 -10.33 -0.38
CA LEU A 99 -7.85 -9.41 -0.73
C LEU A 99 -7.25 -8.03 -0.96
N THR A 100 -7.69 -7.34 -2.02
CA THR A 100 -7.40 -5.92 -2.21
C THR A 100 -8.68 -5.11 -2.10
N TYR A 101 -8.59 -3.96 -1.44
CA TYR A 101 -9.73 -3.08 -1.20
C TYR A 101 -9.32 -1.62 -1.47
N GLY A 102 -10.29 -0.80 -1.90
CA GLY A 102 -10.08 0.60 -2.27
C GLY A 102 -11.11 1.09 -3.28
N SER A 103 -11.24 2.41 -3.44
CA SER A 103 -12.17 3.02 -4.40
C SER A 103 -11.77 2.75 -5.85
N GLU A 104 -12.66 3.03 -6.81
CA GLU A 104 -12.34 2.94 -8.23
C GLU A 104 -11.11 3.78 -8.59
N GLY A 105 -10.27 3.30 -9.51
CA GLY A 105 -9.04 3.97 -9.90
C GLY A 105 -7.83 3.78 -8.99
N THR A 106 -7.93 3.24 -7.76
CA THR A 106 -6.80 3.16 -6.80
C THR A 106 -5.75 2.06 -7.06
N GLY A 107 -5.71 1.49 -8.27
CA GLY A 107 -4.68 0.49 -8.61
C GLY A 107 -4.86 -0.88 -7.95
N LYS A 108 -6.09 -1.29 -7.57
CA LYS A 108 -6.39 -2.64 -7.04
C LYS A 108 -5.99 -3.75 -8.03
N SER A 109 -6.48 -3.68 -9.26
CA SER A 109 -6.15 -4.65 -10.31
C SER A 109 -4.67 -4.58 -10.68
N PHE A 110 -4.08 -3.39 -10.72
CA PHE A 110 -2.65 -3.22 -10.93
C PHE A 110 -1.83 -3.92 -9.83
N SER A 111 -2.27 -3.83 -8.57
CA SER A 111 -1.58 -4.48 -7.46
C SER A 111 -1.64 -6.00 -7.50
N LEU A 112 -2.76 -6.58 -7.96
CA LEU A 112 -2.94 -8.03 -8.04
C LEU A 112 -2.42 -8.65 -9.34
N MET A 113 -2.69 -8.01 -10.47
CA MET A 113 -2.49 -8.55 -11.81
C MET A 113 -1.29 -7.90 -12.52
N GLY A 114 -0.78 -6.78 -12.03
CA GLY A 114 0.22 -5.97 -12.72
C GLY A 114 -0.32 -5.34 -14.01
N THR A 115 0.58 -4.88 -14.87
CA THR A 115 0.26 -4.47 -16.24
C THR A 115 0.11 -5.71 -17.11
N GLN A 116 -1.11 -6.02 -17.56
CA GLN A 116 -1.28 -7.01 -18.61
C GLN A 116 -0.80 -6.43 -19.94
N GLY A 117 0.43 -6.78 -20.34
CA GLY A 117 0.91 -6.61 -21.71
C GLY A 117 1.90 -5.48 -21.97
N SER A 118 3.17 -5.69 -21.62
CA SER A 118 4.24 -5.53 -22.60
C SER A 118 4.83 -6.92 -22.83
N LYS A 119 4.45 -7.57 -23.93
CA LYS A 119 5.01 -8.84 -24.36
C LYS A 119 6.53 -8.70 -24.42
N GLU A 120 7.27 -9.48 -23.64
CA GLU A 120 8.57 -9.95 -24.09
C GLU A 120 8.30 -10.90 -25.27
N GLU A 121 8.43 -10.38 -26.49
CA GLU A 121 8.73 -11.25 -27.62
C GLU A 121 10.08 -11.89 -27.33
N VAL A 122 10.06 -13.13 -26.85
CA VAL A 122 11.21 -14.03 -26.92
C VAL A 122 11.50 -14.22 -28.40
N ASN A 123 12.38 -13.38 -28.94
CA ASN A 123 12.94 -13.57 -30.26
C ASN A 123 13.95 -14.72 -30.15
N GLY A 124 13.42 -15.95 -30.18
CA GLY A 124 14.21 -17.14 -30.35
C GLY A 124 14.63 -17.27 -31.81
N SER A 125 15.89 -16.96 -32.09
CA SER A 125 16.68 -17.45 -33.23
C SER A 125 18.15 -17.47 -32.82
#